data_AF-A0AAV1SE76-F1
#
_entry.id   AF-A0AAV1SE76-F1
#
_cell.length_a   1.000
_cell.length_b   1.000
_cell.length_c   1.000
_cell.angle_alpha   90.00
_cell.angle_beta   90.00
_cell.angle_gamma   90.00
#
_symmetry.space_group_name_H-M   'P 1'
#
loop_
_entity.id
_entity.type
_entity.pdbx_description
1 polymer ?
#
loop_
_entity_poly.entity_id
_entity_poly.type
_entity_poly.pdbx_seq_one_letter_code
_entity_poly.pdbx_strand_id
1 'polypeptide(L)' 'MELRVACYRVPNIKFNVAKVLQSLIPIVDPSVVEKTIRPCLVELTEDPDVDVRFFATQALQSSDHVMMSS' A
#
# COMPACT_ATOMS: atom_id res chain seq x y z
N MET A 1 19.78 4.93 -10.94
CA MET A 1 19.09 4.98 -9.62
C MET A 1 17.96 6.02 -9.58
N GLU A 2 17.79 6.89 -10.58
CA GLU A 2 16.82 8.00 -10.54
C GLU A 2 15.39 7.69 -11.03
N LEU A 3 15.17 6.60 -11.79
CA LEU A 3 13.82 6.28 -12.28
C LEU A 3 12.84 5.90 -11.17
N ARG A 4 13.31 5.38 -10.02
CA ARG A 4 12.44 5.08 -8.88
C ARG A 4 11.78 6.38 -8.37
N VAL A 5 12.52 7.48 -8.25
CA VAL A 5 12.08 8.72 -7.60
C VAL A 5 11.04 9.50 -8.41
N ALA A 6 11.02 9.38 -9.74
CA ALA A 6 10.04 10.07 -10.58
C ALA A 6 8.62 9.49 -10.43
N CYS A 7 8.48 8.16 -10.31
CA CYS A 7 7.18 7.51 -10.07
C CYS A 7 6.64 7.76 -8.66
N TYR A 8 7.51 8.04 -7.68
CA TYR A 8 7.15 8.46 -6.32
C TYR A 8 6.81 9.95 -6.17
N ARG A 9 6.60 10.73 -7.23
CA ARG A 9 6.19 12.15 -7.07
C ARG A 9 4.82 12.50 -7.61
N VAL A 10 4.18 11.59 -8.34
CA VAL A 10 2.82 11.81 -8.82
C VAL A 10 1.86 11.17 -7.80
N PRO A 11 1.09 11.95 -7.04
CA PRO A 11 0.14 11.41 -6.06
C PRO A 11 -0.83 10.42 -6.70
N ASN A 12 -1.20 10.67 -7.96
CA ASN A 12 -2.07 9.79 -8.73
C ASN A 12 -1.54 8.38 -8.95
N ILE A 13 -0.23 8.20 -8.97
CA ILE A 13 0.37 6.88 -9.11
C ILE A 13 0.38 6.19 -7.75
N LYS A 14 0.70 6.92 -6.68
CA LYS A 14 0.79 6.39 -5.31
C LYS A 14 -0.53 5.87 -4.77
N PHE A 15 -1.63 6.61 -4.93
CA PHE A 15 -2.92 6.11 -4.46
C PHE A 15 -3.39 4.90 -5.27
N ASN A 16 -3.04 4.83 -6.56
CA ASN A 16 -3.36 3.67 -7.39
C ASN A 16 -2.52 2.45 -6.97
N VAL A 17 -1.26 2.65 -6.59
CA VAL A 17 -0.44 1.60 -5.98
C VAL A 17 -1.10 1.08 -4.70
N ALA A 18 -1.58 1.96 -3.80
CA ALA A 18 -2.28 1.53 -2.59
C ALA A 18 -3.54 0.68 -2.91
N LYS A 19 -4.34 1.07 -3.91
CA LYS A 19 -5.53 0.31 -4.35
C LYS A 19 -5.19 -1.05 -4.96
N VAL A 20 -4.14 -1.11 -5.79
CA VAL A 20 -3.69 -2.37 -6.40
C VAL A 20 -3.14 -3.30 -5.32
N LEU A 21 -2.32 -2.78 -4.40
CA LEU A 21 -1.82 -3.54 -3.25
C LEU A 21 -2.97 -4.09 -2.41
N GLN A 22 -3.99 -3.28 -2.13
CA GLN A 22 -5.20 -3.73 -1.43
C GLN A 22 -5.88 -4.92 -2.11
N SER A 23 -5.99 -4.87 -3.44
CA SER A 23 -6.63 -5.93 -4.25
C SER A 23 -5.79 -7.22 -4.31
N LEU A 24 -4.48 -7.11 -4.10
CA LEU A 24 -3.56 -8.25 -4.11
C LEU A 24 -3.48 -8.98 -2.76
N ILE A 25 -3.83 -8.33 -1.64
CA ILE A 25 -3.82 -8.90 -0.28
C ILE A 25 -4.48 -10.29 -0.21
N PRO A 26 -5.69 -10.53 -0.73
CA PRO A 26 -6.32 -11.86 -0.62
C PRO A 26 -5.77 -12.90 -1.61
N ILE A 27 -4.87 -12.50 -2.53
CA ILE A 27 -4.35 -13.34 -3.62
C ILE A 27 -2.95 -13.85 -3.31
N VAL A 28 -2.13 -13.04 -2.64
CA VAL A 28 -0.73 -13.37 -2.34
C VAL A 28 -0.58 -14.01 -0.97
N ASP A 29 0.53 -14.74 -0.77
CA ASP A 29 0.82 -15.35 0.53
C ASP A 29 0.88 -14.32 1.67
N PRO A 30 0.36 -14.65 2.87
CA PRO A 30 0.41 -13.75 4.03
C PRO A 30 1.83 -13.26 4.36
N SER A 31 2.84 -14.11 4.13
CA SER A 31 4.24 -13.76 4.34
C SER A 31 4.74 -12.65 3.39
N VAL A 32 4.21 -12.58 2.17
CA VAL A 32 4.51 -11.52 1.20
C VAL A 32 3.80 -10.23 1.62
N VAL A 33 2.56 -10.34 2.12
CA VAL A 33 1.82 -9.19 2.64
C VAL A 33 2.58 -8.54 3.79
N GLU A 34 3.02 -9.31 4.79
CA GLU A 34 3.75 -8.76 5.95
C GLU A 34 5.12 -8.18 5.59
N LYS A 35 5.89 -8.86 4.73
CA LYS A 35 7.28 -8.47 4.44
C LYS A 35 7.40 -7.39 3.39
N THR A 36 6.41 -7.24 2.51
CA THR A 36 6.51 -6.35 1.33
C THR A 36 5.38 -5.34 1.29
N ILE A 37 4.12 -5.79 1.37
CA ILE A 37 2.96 -4.91 1.18
C ILE A 37 2.78 -3.98 2.38
N ARG A 38 2.84 -4.51 3.60
CA ARG A 38 2.63 -3.76 4.84
C ARG A 38 3.65 -2.62 5.01
N PRO A 39 4.97 -2.83 4.84
CA PRO A 39 5.95 -1.74 4.91
C PRO A 39 5.72 -0.67 3.83
N CYS A 40 5.37 -1.06 2.60
CA CYS A 40 5.07 -0.11 1.53
C CYS A 40 3.82 0.73 1.83
N LEU A 41 2.76 0.12 2.37
CA LEU A 41 1.57 0.88 2.75
C LEU A 41 1.85 1.83 3.92
N VAL A 42 2.65 1.42 4.91
CA VAL A 42 3.07 2.30 6.02
C VAL A 42 3.82 3.52 5.49
N GLU A 43 4.77 3.34 4.58
CA GLU A 43 5.47 4.46 3.94
C GLU A 43 4.51 5.42 3.21
N LEU A 44 3.48 4.87 2.55
CA LEU A 44 2.45 5.68 1.88
C LEU A 44 1.50 6.40 2.87
N THR A 45 1.38 5.96 4.12
CA THR A 45 0.60 6.69 5.13
C THR A 45 1.28 7.97 5.61
N GLU A 46 2.58 8.13 5.36
CA GLU A 46 3.33 9.35 5.68
C GLU A 46 3.41 10.33 4.50
N ASP A 47 2.74 10.02 3.38
CA ASP A 47 2.77 10.85 2.18
C ASP A 47 2.15 12.24 2.42
N PRO A 48 2.68 13.33 1.84
CA PRO A 48 2.09 14.67 1.98
C PRO A 48 0.68 14.77 1.36
N ASP A 49 0.34 13.92 0.40
CA ASP A 49 -0.98 13.93 -0.25
C ASP A 49 -2.05 13.23 0.59
N VAL A 50 -3.19 13.91 0.81
CA VAL A 50 -4.32 13.41 1.61
C VAL A 50 -4.91 12.12 1.04
N ASP A 51 -5.08 12.04 -0.28
CA ASP A 51 -5.72 10.89 -0.91
C ASP A 51 -4.81 9.68 -0.79
N VAL A 52 -3.50 9.86 -1.00
CA VAL A 52 -2.50 8.80 -0.82
C VAL A 52 -2.56 8.23 0.60
N ARG A 53 -2.55 9.09 1.63
CA ARG A 53 -2.65 8.63 3.03
C ARG A 53 -3.95 7.90 3.32
N PHE A 54 -5.08 8.42 2.81
CA PHE A 54 -6.39 7.82 3.01
C PHE A 54 -6.45 6.41 2.43
N PHE A 55 -6.07 6.23 1.16
CA PHE A 55 -6.09 4.91 0.51
C PHE A 55 -5.06 3.95 1.11
N ALA A 56 -3.88 4.43 1.50
CA ALA A 56 -2.87 3.61 2.18
C ALA A 56 -3.36 3.09 3.54
N THR A 57 -3.99 3.95 4.34
CA THR A 57 -4.54 3.58 5.65
C THR A 57 -5.69 2.57 5.50
N GLN A 58 -6.57 2.78 4.51
CA GLN A 58 -7.66 1.86 4.21
C GLN A 58 -7.15 0.48 3.78
N ALA A 59 -6.10 0.44 2.95
CA ALA A 59 -5.47 -0.80 2.51
C ALA A 59 -4.78 -1.54 3.68
N LEU A 60 -4.13 -0.81 4.59
CA LEU A 60 -3.53 -1.39 5.82
C LEU A 60 -4.58 -2.05 6.71
N GLN A 61 -5.68 -1.35 6.99
CA GLN A 61 -6.78 -1.91 7.78
C GLN A 61 -7.38 -3.16 7.12
N SER A 62 -7.49 -3.14 5.79
CA SER A 62 -7.95 -4.31 5.02
C SER A 62 -6.98 -5.48 5.15
N SER A 63 -5.66 -5.22 5.15
CA SER A 63 -4.63 -6.25 5.33
C SER A 63 -4.72 -6.93 6.71
N ASP A 64 -4.95 -6.14 7.75
CA ASP A 64 -5.07 -6.65 9.12
C ASP A 64 -6.35 -7.48 9.29
N HIS A 65 -7.46 -7.09 8.65
CA HIS A 65 -8.72 -7.84 8.73
C HIS A 65 -8.65 -9.20 8.01
N VAL A 66 -7.97 -9.27 6.86
CA VAL A 66 -7.78 -10.53 6.13
C VAL A 66 -6.89 -11.49 6.93
N MET A 67 -5.82 -10.99 7.55
CA MET A 67 -4.95 -11.80 8.41
C MET A 67 -5.64 -12.32 9.68
N MET A 68 -6.61 -11.58 10.23
CA MET A 68 -7.39 -12.04 11.39
C MET A 68 -8.51 -13.03 11.03
N SER A 69 -8.88 -13.11 9.75
CA SER A 69 -9.98 -13.97 9.27
C SER A 69 -9.49 -15.26 8.59
N SER A 70 -8.16 -15.45 8.50
CA SER A 70 -7.51 -16.61 7.85
C SER A 70 -6.99 -17.63 8.86
#